data_AF-A0A5J4WAI4-F1
#
_entry.id   AF-A0A5J4WAI4-F1
#
_cell.length_a   1.000
_cell.length_b   1.000
_cell.length_c   1.000
_cell.angle_alpha   90.00
_cell.angle_beta   90.00
_cell.angle_gamma   90.00
#
_symmetry.space_group_name_H-M   'P 1'
#
loop_
_entity.id
_entity.type
_entity.pdbx_description
1 polymer ?
#
loop_
_entity_poly.entity_id
_entity_poly.type
_entity_poly.pdbx_seq_one_letter_code
_entity_poly.pdbx_strand_id
1 'polypeptide(L)'
;MSTLIIVPTKNVTYGETDGVLNDLIEAKAAYDTVDEKHLINQLTSDSKQEILTTIVAENFKMKYPHTIVLFDDAMSDKVWDQYINLTKRQALIVQYSNDGTKIKIHNS
;
A
#
# COMPACT_ATOMS: atom_id res chain seq x y z
N MET A 1 7.14 27.77 11.70
CA MET A 1 7.63 26.99 10.54
C MET A 1 6.72 25.79 10.40
N SER A 2 6.07 25.61 9.26
CA SER A 2 5.27 24.41 8.97
C SER A 2 6.21 23.30 8.50
N THR A 3 6.26 22.19 9.22
CA THR A 3 6.96 20.99 8.76
C THR A 3 6.17 20.39 7.61
N LEU A 4 6.76 20.33 6.41
CA LEU A 4 6.19 19.64 5.27
C LEU A 4 6.50 18.15 5.42
N ILE A 5 5.47 17.32 5.50
CA ILE A 5 5.61 15.87 5.46
C ILE A 5 5.51 15.45 3.99
N ILE A 6 6.56 14.84 3.46
CA ILE A 6 6.56 14.24 2.12
C ILE A 6 6.15 12.78 2.30
N VAL A 7 4.98 12.44 1.79
CA VAL A 7 4.52 11.04 1.70
C VAL A 7 4.92 10.52 0.33
N PRO A 8 5.62 9.37 0.23
CA PRO A 8 5.90 8.78 -1.08
C PRO A 8 4.59 8.41 -1.79
N THR A 9 4.45 8.83 -3.05
CA THR A 9 3.25 8.61 -3.86
C THR A 9 3.59 8.05 -5.23
N LYS A 10 2.78 7.10 -5.71
CA LYS A 10 2.83 6.59 -7.07
C LYS A 10 1.47 6.82 -7.74
N ASN A 11 1.47 7.61 -8.82
CA ASN A 11 0.28 7.78 -9.65
C ASN A 11 0.23 6.64 -10.67
N VAL A 12 -0.92 6.02 -10.82
CA VAL A 12 -1.14 4.87 -11.71
C VAL A 12 -2.36 5.11 -12.58
N THR A 13 -2.33 4.60 -13.81
CA THR A 13 -3.53 4.58 -14.65
C THR A 13 -4.45 3.43 -14.26
N TYR A 14 -5.73 3.51 -14.64
CA TYR A 14 -6.68 2.40 -14.42
C TYR A 14 -6.19 1.08 -15.03
N GLY A 15 -5.56 1.12 -16.21
CA GLY A 15 -5.05 -0.08 -16.88
C GLY A 15 -3.89 -0.77 -16.15
N GLU A 16 -3.17 -0.04 -15.30
CA GLU A 16 -2.02 -0.55 -14.54
C GLU A 16 -2.36 -0.89 -13.08
N THR A 17 -3.55 -0.48 -12.61
CA THR A 17 -3.91 -0.51 -11.19
C THR A 17 -3.86 -1.92 -10.61
N ASP A 18 -4.42 -2.90 -11.32
CA ASP A 18 -4.44 -4.29 -10.87
C ASP A 18 -3.03 -4.85 -10.66
N GLY A 19 -2.12 -4.58 -11.61
CA GLY A 19 -0.73 -5.05 -11.55
C GLY A 19 0.01 -4.40 -10.39
N VAL A 20 -0.08 -3.08 -10.26
CA VAL A 20 0.59 -2.34 -9.19
C VAL A 20 0.07 -2.74 -7.81
N LEU A 21 -1.25 -2.97 -7.65
CA LEU A 21 -1.80 -3.44 -6.40
C LEU A 21 -1.34 -4.86 -6.07
N ASN A 22 -1.31 -5.77 -7.04
CA ASN A 22 -0.82 -7.14 -6.84
C ASN A 22 0.64 -7.14 -6.39
N ASP A 23 1.52 -6.43 -7.10
CA ASP A 23 2.94 -6.30 -6.74
C ASP A 23 3.09 -5.76 -5.31
N LEU A 24 2.27 -4.78 -4.94
CA LEU A 24 2.30 -4.17 -3.61
C LEU A 24 1.79 -5.13 -2.52
N ILE A 25 0.76 -5.94 -2.79
CA ILE A 25 0.26 -6.98 -1.87
C ILE A 25 1.34 -8.03 -1.63
N GLU A 26 1.96 -8.53 -2.70
CA GLU A 26 3.01 -9.54 -2.61
C GLU A 26 4.23 -9.01 -1.86
N ALA A 27 4.72 -7.81 -2.19
CA ALA A 27 5.85 -7.20 -1.52
C ALA A 27 5.55 -6.92 -0.04
N LYS A 28 4.33 -6.50 0.31
CA LYS A 28 3.92 -6.34 1.72
C LYS A 28 3.87 -7.67 2.47
N ALA A 29 3.32 -8.72 1.86
CA ALA A 29 3.30 -10.04 2.49
C ALA A 29 4.73 -10.61 2.68
N ALA A 30 5.62 -10.38 1.73
CA ALA A 30 7.03 -10.70 1.85
C ALA A 30 7.69 -9.89 2.98
N TYR A 31 7.43 -8.59 3.06
CA TYR A 31 7.92 -7.74 4.14
C TYR A 31 7.47 -8.24 5.52
N ASP A 32 6.18 -8.48 5.69
CA ASP A 32 5.60 -9.01 6.93
C ASP A 32 6.31 -10.32 7.32
N THR A 33 6.49 -11.23 6.36
CA THR A 33 7.17 -12.52 6.59
C THR A 33 8.63 -12.33 7.02
N VAL A 34 9.37 -11.40 6.39
CA VAL A 34 10.77 -11.11 6.74
C VAL A 34 10.88 -10.56 8.16
N ASP A 35 9.98 -9.66 8.55
CA ASP A 35 9.95 -9.07 9.88
C ASP A 35 9.56 -10.12 10.94
N GLU A 36 8.42 -10.80 10.75
CA GLU A 36 7.87 -11.79 11.69
C GLU A 36 8.81 -12.98 11.94
N LYS A 37 9.49 -13.46 10.88
CA LYS A 37 10.40 -14.61 10.96
C LYS A 37 11.88 -14.20 11.10
N HIS A 38 12.17 -12.90 11.20
CA HIS A 38 13.53 -12.36 11.30
C HIS A 38 14.48 -12.87 10.20
N LEU A 39 13.98 -12.98 8.96
CA LEU A 39 14.71 -13.61 7.84
C LEU A 39 15.65 -12.64 7.09
N ILE A 40 15.82 -11.41 7.56
CA ILE A 40 16.56 -10.38 6.83
C ILE A 40 17.98 -10.81 6.44
N ASN A 41 18.66 -11.63 7.25
CA ASN A 41 20.01 -12.11 6.96
C ASN A 41 20.05 -13.27 5.96
N GLN A 42 18.90 -13.85 5.61
CA GLN A 42 18.75 -14.97 4.67
C GLN A 42 18.37 -14.51 3.26
N LEU A 43 17.94 -13.25 3.10
CA LEU A 43 17.63 -12.69 1.79
C LEU A 43 18.90 -12.24 1.05
N THR A 44 18.89 -12.43 -0.27
CA THR A 44 19.87 -11.81 -1.17
C THR A 44 19.69 -10.29 -1.19
N SER A 45 20.71 -9.55 -1.66
CA SER A 45 20.60 -8.09 -1.80
C SER A 45 19.47 -7.70 -2.73
N ASP A 46 19.33 -8.42 -3.85
CA ASP A 46 18.33 -8.12 -4.88
C ASP A 46 16.91 -8.29 -4.36
N SER A 47 16.62 -9.39 -3.65
CA SER A 47 15.28 -9.61 -3.08
C SER A 47 14.94 -8.58 -2.00
N LYS A 48 15.92 -8.11 -1.21
CA LYS A 48 15.69 -7.01 -0.26
C LYS A 48 15.33 -5.73 -0.99
N GLN A 49 16.10 -5.41 -2.03
CA GLN A 49 15.92 -4.19 -2.79
C GLN A 49 14.58 -4.18 -3.52
N GLU A 50 14.16 -5.31 -4.08
CA GLU A 50 12.87 -5.48 -4.74
C GLU A 50 11.71 -5.20 -3.78
N ILE A 51 11.68 -5.86 -2.61
CA ILE A 51 10.64 -5.64 -1.60
C ILE A 51 10.59 -4.16 -1.18
N LEU A 52 11.74 -3.60 -0.79
CA LEU A 52 11.84 -2.23 -0.28
C LEU A 52 11.48 -1.18 -1.33
N THR A 53 11.88 -1.38 -2.58
CA THR A 53 11.55 -0.46 -3.69
C THR A 53 10.05 -0.49 -3.98
N THR A 54 9.43 -1.68 -3.98
CA THR A 54 8.00 -1.83 -4.26
C THR A 54 7.12 -1.19 -3.19
N ILE A 55 7.46 -1.36 -1.90
CA ILE A 55 6.69 -0.73 -0.80
C ILE A 55 7.16 0.70 -0.46
N VAL A 56 8.19 1.19 -1.14
CA VAL A 56 8.83 2.50 -0.93
C VAL A 56 9.28 2.70 0.53
N ALA A 57 9.99 1.72 1.06
CA ALA A 57 10.56 1.75 2.42
C ALA A 57 12.09 1.80 2.38
N GLU A 58 12.71 2.46 3.35
CA GLU A 58 14.17 2.55 3.44
C GLU A 58 14.81 1.28 4.00
N ASN A 59 14.09 0.55 4.86
CA ASN A 59 14.57 -0.63 5.57
C ASN A 59 13.41 -1.41 6.21
N PHE A 60 13.71 -2.59 6.74
CA PHE A 60 12.78 -3.47 7.46
C PHE A 60 12.59 -3.09 8.94
N LYS A 61 12.51 -1.80 9.28
CA LYS A 61 12.27 -1.34 10.67
C LYS A 61 10.91 -0.68 10.86
N MET A 62 10.17 -0.42 9.79
CA MET A 62 8.81 0.09 9.90
C MET A 62 7.92 -1.01 10.48
N LYS A 63 7.39 -0.77 11.67
CA LYS A 63 6.52 -1.72 12.36
C LYS A 63 5.30 -2.08 11.51
N TYR A 64 4.70 -1.09 10.85
CA TYR A 64 3.53 -1.26 9.98
C TYR A 64 3.64 -0.35 8.75
N PRO A 65 3.97 -0.88 7.56
CA PRO A 65 4.02 -0.09 6.33
C PRO A 65 2.60 0.18 5.81
N HIS A 66 1.93 1.19 6.35
CA HIS A 66 0.58 1.58 5.92
C HIS A 66 0.56 2.10 4.48
N THR A 67 -0.50 1.79 3.73
CA THR A 67 -0.75 2.32 2.38
C THR A 67 -2.07 3.08 2.37
N ILE A 68 -2.05 4.28 1.81
CA ILE A 68 -3.26 5.04 1.46
C ILE A 68 -3.48 4.86 -0.04
N VAL A 69 -4.69 4.49 -0.43
CA VAL A 69 -5.08 4.43 -1.85
C VAL A 69 -6.23 5.39 -2.06
N LEU A 70 -6.08 6.28 -3.04
CA LEU A 70 -7.08 7.29 -3.41
C LEU A 70 -7.55 7.00 -4.84
N PHE A 71 -8.86 7.07 -5.05
CA PHE A 71 -9.49 6.86 -6.35
C PHE A 71 -10.14 8.15 -6.80
N ASP A 72 -9.91 8.52 -8.07
CA ASP A 72 -10.47 9.75 -8.66
C ASP A 72 -11.92 9.56 -9.14
N ASP A 73 -12.30 8.34 -9.53
CA ASP A 73 -13.66 7.99 -9.98
C ASP A 73 -14.14 6.64 -9.40
N ALA A 74 -15.43 6.32 -9.58
CA ALA A 74 -16.08 5.15 -8.99
C ALA A 74 -15.29 3.85 -9.24
N MET A 75 -14.77 3.28 -8.14
CA MET A 75 -13.95 2.08 -8.10
C MET A 75 -14.71 0.85 -8.61
N SER A 76 -14.06 -0.02 -9.37
CA SER A 76 -14.64 -1.33 -9.73
C SER A 76 -14.48 -2.33 -8.59
N ASP A 77 -15.42 -3.27 -8.45
CA ASP A 77 -15.44 -4.27 -7.37
C ASP A 77 -14.14 -5.09 -7.28
N LYS A 78 -13.46 -5.31 -8.40
CA LYS A 78 -12.21 -6.08 -8.46
C LYS A 78 -11.04 -5.38 -7.77
N VAL A 79 -10.85 -4.09 -8.06
CA VAL A 79 -9.79 -3.28 -7.44
C VAL A 79 -10.05 -3.19 -5.93
N TRP A 80 -11.33 -3.26 -5.53
CA TRP A 80 -11.77 -3.15 -4.15
C TRP A 80 -11.33 -4.36 -3.32
N ASP A 81 -11.55 -5.56 -3.85
CA ASP A 81 -11.11 -6.80 -3.19
C ASP A 81 -9.58 -6.84 -3.01
N GLN A 82 -8.83 -6.36 -4.01
CA GLN A 82 -7.37 -6.23 -3.91
C GLN A 82 -6.96 -5.23 -2.79
N TYR A 83 -7.63 -4.08 -2.71
CA TYR A 83 -7.33 -3.09 -1.67
C TYR A 83 -7.64 -3.59 -0.26
N ILE A 84 -8.76 -4.30 -0.04
CA ILE A 84 -9.04 -4.92 1.26
C ILE A 84 -7.92 -5.87 1.66
N ASN A 85 -7.51 -6.76 0.74
CA ASN A 85 -6.44 -7.72 0.98
C ASN A 85 -5.11 -7.05 1.32
N LEU A 86 -4.83 -5.90 0.72
CA LEU A 86 -3.64 -5.11 1.02
C LEU A 86 -3.65 -4.53 2.44
N THR A 87 -4.80 -4.03 2.89
CA THR A 87 -4.85 -3.30 4.16
C THR A 87 -4.90 -4.22 5.38
N LYS A 88 -5.35 -5.48 5.24
CA LYS A 88 -5.42 -6.57 6.25
C LYS A 88 -6.01 -6.21 7.64
N ARG A 89 -6.31 -4.95 7.90
CA ARG A 89 -6.60 -4.36 9.21
C ARG A 89 -7.57 -3.20 9.05
N GLN A 90 -7.15 -2.14 8.35
CA GLN A 90 -7.91 -0.89 8.25
C GLN A 90 -7.67 -0.15 6.95
N ALA A 91 -8.76 0.30 6.34
CA ALA A 91 -8.79 1.08 5.12
C ALA A 91 -9.47 2.43 5.36
N LEU A 92 -8.86 3.51 4.88
CA LEU A 92 -9.48 4.84 4.85
C LEU A 92 -9.92 5.12 3.41
N ILE A 93 -11.23 5.16 3.20
CA ILE A 93 -11.84 5.41 1.90
C ILE A 93 -12.23 6.87 1.83
N VAL A 94 -11.69 7.56 0.83
CA VAL A 94 -12.06 8.93 0.51
C VAL A 94 -12.77 8.90 -0.84
N GLN A 95 -14.09 9.08 -0.82
CA GLN A 95 -14.89 9.18 -2.03
C GLN A 95 -15.20 10.65 -2.31
N TYR A 96 -14.70 11.15 -3.43
CA TYR A 96 -15.08 12.47 -3.91
C TYR A 96 -16.40 12.37 -4.69
N SER A 97 -17.33 13.29 -4.40
CA SER A 97 -18.57 13.45 -5.16
C SER A 97 -18.93 14.93 -5.22
N ASN A 98 -19.76 15.32 -6.19
CA ASN A 98 -20.21 16.71 -6.34
C ASN A 98 -20.94 17.24 -5.09
N ASP A 99 -21.48 16.34 -4.25
CA ASP A 99 -22.20 16.67 -3.02
C ASP A 99 -21.28 16.71 -1.78
N GLY A 100 -19.96 16.63 -1.98
CA GLY A 100 -18.94 16.65 -0.95
C GLY A 100 -18.14 15.35 -0.83
N THR A 101 -17.05 15.42 -0.08
CA THR A 101 -16.15 14.29 0.20
C THR A 101 -16.73 13.40 1.31
N LYS A 102 -16.90 12.11 1.03
CA LYS A 102 -17.31 11.10 2.00
C LYS A 102 -16.10 10.31 2.47
N ILE A 103 -15.88 10.26 3.77
CA ILE A 103 -14.80 9.48 4.39
C ILE A 103 -15.42 8.30 5.13
N LYS A 104 -14.93 7.07 4.85
CA LYS A 104 -15.33 5.86 5.56
C LYS A 104 -14.08 5.13 6.07
N ILE A 105 -14.15 4.66 7.31
CA ILE A 105 -13.16 3.73 7.87
C ILE A 105 -13.74 2.33 7.72
N HIS A 106 -13.00 1.45 7.07
CA HIS A 106 -13.33 0.04 6.98
C HIS A 106 -12.33 -0.75 7.82
N ASN A 107 -12.84 -1.61 8.71
CA ASN A 107 -12.03 -2.56 9.47
C ASN A 107 -12.31 -3.94 8.89
N SER A 108 -11.27 -4.67 8.51
CA SER A 108 -11.35 -6.07 8.08
C SER A 108 -11.51 -7.02 9.27
#